data_AF-A0A8H8CJ97-F1
#
_entry.id   AF-A0A8H8CJ97-F1
#
_cell.length_a   1.000
_cell.length_b   1.000
_cell.length_c   1.000
_cell.angle_alpha   90.00
_cell.angle_beta   90.00
_cell.angle_gamma   90.00
#
_symmetry.space_group_name_H-M   'P 1'
#
loop_
_entity.id
_entity.type
_entity.pdbx_description
1 polymer ?
#
loop_
_entity_poly.entity_id
_entity_poly.type
_entity_poly.pdbx_seq_one_letter_code
_entity_poly.pdbx_strand_id
1 'polypeptide(L)'
;MIWSLLTAFVIAGIHGAATAAGTSGPAACVTFDINWNLLAFGFNGKDYNAGTQDTWTSSSAPTDITTQGRPPFDSANTTCYLAQFFNAIYVLNADSSSPSSIYIYDVAKASWSKQSVDVGTFDPTNFAAILDHDTNVFYSYSAGDMFSLDMQSQTAAIPSAIPWKEVQKPDLSSDPDGTSTPGANTAGYEPVMALAQNHVHFLGVPGLAPGNAKIFVIHFSFMQPAPQFYGTAFPDTHGKAASFFLDSGVQQEFAFIPDDGSATYVINVESNTTKTLSGPPQRDPFASYSASTSALVQLNTAGQVAFLAYDPKTTTSGGTWATISKLPSALSSGSSSNGSSATGNTTGSSGSGSGTNSSSGNSSGSSNNNKSDAVSSIRLGAGMFLAAGMTLIGMLSL
;
A
#
# COMPACT_ATOMS: atom_id res chain seq x y z
N MET A 1 -0.92 52.74 53.09
CA MET A 1 -0.10 51.53 52.92
C MET A 1 -0.60 50.81 51.66
N ILE A 2 0.31 50.60 50.69
CA ILE A 2 0.30 49.54 49.66
C ILE A 2 -0.83 49.66 48.60
N TRP A 3 -0.65 50.41 47.50
CA TRP A 3 -0.07 49.99 46.18
C TRP A 3 -0.59 48.64 45.66
N SER A 4 -1.30 48.68 44.52
CA SER A 4 -1.27 47.63 43.48
C SER A 4 -1.76 48.22 42.15
N LEU A 5 -0.79 48.59 41.29
CA LEU A 5 -1.00 48.83 39.86
C LEU A 5 -1.23 47.48 39.16
N LEU A 6 -2.31 47.38 38.39
CA LEU A 6 -2.47 46.30 37.40
C LEU A 6 -1.68 46.66 36.14
N THR A 7 -0.58 45.96 35.91
CA THR A 7 0.18 46.01 34.65
C THR A 7 -0.45 45.03 33.66
N ALA A 8 -1.08 45.54 32.61
CA ALA A 8 -1.54 44.72 31.49
C ALA A 8 -0.33 44.38 30.61
N PHE A 9 0.06 43.10 30.58
CA PHE A 9 1.01 42.57 29.60
C PHE A 9 0.27 42.30 28.29
N VAL A 10 0.54 43.09 27.25
CA VAL A 10 0.16 42.78 25.87
C VAL A 10 1.27 41.90 25.29
N ILE A 11 1.01 40.59 25.21
CA ILE A 11 1.86 39.67 24.46
C ILE A 11 1.49 39.80 22.98
N ALA A 12 2.28 40.55 22.23
CA ALA A 12 2.23 40.55 20.78
C ALA A 12 2.83 39.22 20.27
N GLY A 13 1.97 38.25 20.02
CA GLY A 13 2.32 36.99 19.38
C GLY A 13 2.71 37.24 17.92
N ILE A 14 4.00 37.16 17.63
CA ILE A 14 4.54 37.13 16.27
C ILE A 14 4.03 35.85 15.63
N HIS A 15 2.95 35.94 14.84
CA HIS A 15 2.50 34.87 13.96
C HIS A 15 3.52 34.79 12.82
N GLY A 16 4.59 34.04 13.03
CA GLY A 16 5.39 33.53 11.94
C GLY A 16 4.48 32.65 11.09
N ALA A 17 4.15 33.11 9.89
CA ALA A 17 3.58 32.26 8.86
C ALA A 17 4.62 31.20 8.50
N ALA A 18 4.61 30.09 9.25
CA ALA A 18 5.18 28.85 8.77
C ALA A 18 4.34 28.47 7.55
N THR A 19 4.90 28.69 6.36
CA THR A 19 4.41 28.05 5.15
C THR A 19 4.39 26.55 5.43
N ALA A 20 3.19 25.98 5.57
CA ALA A 20 3.00 24.54 5.59
C ALA A 20 3.59 24.00 4.29
N ALA A 21 4.80 23.44 4.33
CA ALA A 21 5.22 22.52 3.31
C ALA A 21 4.16 21.42 3.28
N GLY A 22 3.44 21.27 2.17
CA GLY A 22 2.32 20.35 2.05
C GLY A 22 2.75 18.96 2.53
N THR A 23 2.24 18.54 3.68
CA THR A 23 2.63 17.27 4.29
C THR A 23 1.82 16.18 3.60
N SER A 24 2.45 15.55 2.62
CA SER A 24 1.88 14.50 1.79
C SER A 24 2.67 13.21 2.00
N GLY A 25 2.02 12.05 1.93
CA GLY A 25 2.65 10.74 2.11
C GLY A 25 3.70 10.40 1.06
N PRO A 26 4.42 9.27 1.21
CA PRO A 26 5.51 8.92 0.32
C PRO A 26 5.04 8.75 -1.13
N ALA A 27 5.88 9.18 -2.07
CA ALA A 27 5.67 8.94 -3.49
C ALA A 27 6.09 7.51 -3.90
N ALA A 28 6.96 6.88 -3.11
CA ALA A 28 7.30 5.47 -3.20
C ALA A 28 6.30 4.61 -2.42
N CYS A 29 6.32 3.30 -2.64
CA CYS A 29 5.54 2.36 -1.85
C CYS A 29 6.32 1.07 -1.58
N VAL A 30 5.86 0.31 -0.59
CA VAL A 30 6.33 -1.04 -0.30
C VAL A 30 5.15 -1.98 -0.22
N THR A 31 5.33 -3.22 -0.65
CA THR A 31 4.32 -4.27 -0.58
C THR A 31 4.98 -5.65 -0.67
N PHE A 32 4.19 -6.72 -0.68
CA PHE A 32 4.70 -8.09 -0.76
C PHE A 32 4.27 -8.78 -2.05
N ASP A 33 5.06 -9.73 -2.52
CA ASP A 33 4.60 -10.73 -3.49
C ASP A 33 3.98 -11.96 -2.78
N ILE A 34 3.51 -12.94 -3.55
CA ILE A 34 2.90 -14.16 -2.99
C ILE A 34 3.89 -15.07 -2.24
N ASN A 35 5.20 -14.85 -2.41
CA ASN A 35 6.25 -15.58 -1.71
C ASN A 35 6.74 -14.80 -0.48
N TRP A 36 6.03 -13.73 -0.11
CA TRP A 36 6.35 -12.84 0.99
C TRP A 36 7.73 -12.18 0.86
N ASN A 37 8.20 -11.99 -0.37
CA ASN A 37 9.30 -11.07 -0.64
C ASN A 37 8.80 -9.63 -0.49
N LEU A 38 9.56 -8.80 0.21
CA LEU A 38 9.28 -7.36 0.26
C LEU A 38 9.73 -6.70 -1.04
N LEU A 39 8.77 -6.13 -1.75
CA LEU A 39 8.98 -5.30 -2.94
C LEU A 39 8.91 -3.82 -2.56
N ALA A 40 9.80 -3.02 -3.15
CA ALA A 40 9.93 -1.60 -2.88
C ALA A 40 10.02 -0.85 -4.22
N PHE A 41 9.05 0.00 -4.50
CA PHE A 41 8.92 0.67 -5.80
C PHE A 41 9.08 2.18 -5.68
N GLY A 42 9.78 2.79 -6.63
CA GLY A 42 10.04 4.25 -6.63
C GLY A 42 11.17 4.69 -5.68
N PHE A 43 12.05 3.78 -5.27
CA PHE A 43 13.15 4.07 -4.35
C PHE A 43 14.34 4.65 -5.11
N ASN A 44 14.51 5.97 -5.04
CA ASN A 44 15.56 6.70 -5.75
C ASN A 44 15.58 6.38 -7.27
N GLY A 45 14.39 6.37 -7.88
CA GLY A 45 14.20 6.09 -9.31
C GLY A 45 14.29 4.62 -9.70
N LYS A 46 14.37 3.70 -8.73
CA LYS A 46 14.49 2.26 -8.94
C LYS A 46 13.43 1.47 -8.17
N ASP A 47 13.27 0.23 -8.59
CA ASP A 47 12.41 -0.77 -7.95
C ASP A 47 13.28 -1.92 -7.43
N TYR A 48 12.97 -2.46 -6.26
CA TYR A 48 13.78 -3.47 -5.58
C TYR A 48 12.95 -4.63 -5.05
N ASN A 49 13.54 -5.83 -5.08
CA ASN A 49 13.13 -6.98 -4.27
C ASN A 49 14.13 -7.14 -3.12
N ALA A 50 13.68 -6.90 -1.89
CA ALA A 50 14.49 -7.04 -0.68
C ALA A 50 14.54 -8.49 -0.15
N GLY A 51 13.79 -9.42 -0.75
CA GLY A 51 13.67 -10.80 -0.33
C GLY A 51 12.76 -10.98 0.89
N THR A 52 12.86 -12.14 1.53
CA THR A 52 12.11 -12.52 2.72
C THR A 52 12.63 -11.83 3.98
N GLN A 53 11.78 -11.82 5.02
CA GLN A 53 12.00 -11.11 6.29
C GLN A 53 13.35 -11.38 6.96
N ASP A 54 13.87 -12.60 6.87
CA ASP A 54 15.15 -13.02 7.43
C ASP A 54 16.36 -12.30 6.81
N THR A 55 16.19 -11.67 5.65
CA THR A 55 17.27 -11.00 4.91
C THR A 55 17.31 -9.49 5.07
N TRP A 56 16.26 -8.87 5.63
CA TRP A 56 16.06 -7.41 5.63
C TRP A 56 17.08 -6.61 6.44
N THR A 57 17.66 -7.22 7.46
CA THR A 57 18.71 -6.63 8.32
C THR A 57 20.13 -7.03 7.90
N SER A 58 20.26 -7.84 6.84
CA SER A 58 21.56 -8.24 6.30
C SER A 58 22.23 -7.10 5.55
N SER A 59 23.55 -7.20 5.35
CA SER A 59 24.32 -6.28 4.49
C SER A 59 24.26 -6.64 3.00
N SER A 60 23.44 -7.63 2.61
CA SER A 60 23.30 -8.00 1.21
C SER A 60 22.51 -6.92 0.46
N ALA A 61 22.95 -6.58 -0.76
CA ALA A 61 22.20 -5.63 -1.59
C ALA A 61 20.84 -6.23 -1.98
N PRO A 62 19.79 -5.39 -2.12
CA PRO A 62 18.52 -5.84 -2.67
C PRO A 62 18.68 -6.09 -4.17
N THR A 63 17.81 -6.93 -4.73
CA THR A 63 17.80 -7.19 -6.16
C THR A 63 17.11 -6.03 -6.87
N ASP A 64 17.79 -5.38 -7.81
CA ASP A 64 17.18 -4.37 -8.68
C ASP A 64 16.22 -5.06 -9.66
N ILE A 65 14.96 -4.68 -9.62
CA ILE A 65 13.88 -5.21 -10.46
C ILE A 65 13.29 -4.12 -11.37
N THR A 66 14.01 -3.01 -11.54
CA THR A 66 13.56 -1.86 -12.33
C THR A 66 13.42 -2.25 -13.79
N THR A 67 12.23 -2.06 -14.35
CA THR A 67 11.96 -2.27 -15.78
C THR A 67 11.25 -1.07 -16.41
N GLN A 68 11.19 -1.06 -17.74
CA GLN A 68 10.52 0.01 -18.48
C GLN A 68 9.00 -0.03 -18.27
N GLY A 69 8.34 1.11 -18.43
CA GLY A 69 6.89 1.24 -18.26
C GLY A 69 6.43 1.46 -16.82
N ARG A 70 7.35 1.48 -15.85
CA ARG A 70 7.07 1.82 -14.44
C ARG A 70 6.47 3.23 -14.31
N PRO A 71 5.65 3.50 -13.28
CA PRO A 71 5.22 4.87 -13.01
C PRO A 71 6.41 5.75 -12.62
N PRO A 72 6.29 7.08 -12.76
CA PRO A 72 7.34 8.00 -12.35
C PRO A 72 7.57 8.00 -10.83
N PHE A 73 6.55 7.67 -10.02
CA PHE A 73 6.53 7.80 -8.56
C PHE A 73 6.80 9.25 -8.12
N ASP A 74 6.05 10.18 -8.72
CA ASP A 74 6.15 11.62 -8.51
C ASP A 74 4.91 12.23 -7.86
N SER A 75 3.86 11.44 -7.65
CA SER A 75 2.68 11.82 -6.86
C SER A 75 2.85 11.35 -5.42
N ALA A 76 2.36 12.14 -4.48
CA ALA A 76 2.36 11.76 -3.07
C ALA A 76 1.17 10.84 -2.74
N ASN A 77 1.25 10.13 -1.61
CA ASN A 77 0.22 9.14 -1.21
C ASN A 77 0.09 7.98 -2.21
N THR A 78 1.21 7.52 -2.76
CA THR A 78 1.22 6.30 -3.60
C THR A 78 0.86 5.10 -2.72
N THR A 79 -0.03 4.23 -3.23
CA THR A 79 -0.42 3.00 -2.54
C THR A 79 -0.23 1.77 -3.42
N CYS A 80 0.12 0.64 -2.80
CA CYS A 80 0.47 -0.60 -3.50
C CYS A 80 -0.27 -1.79 -2.90
N TYR A 81 -0.91 -2.58 -3.76
CA TYR A 81 -1.80 -3.66 -3.39
C TYR A 81 -1.37 -4.96 -4.06
N LEU A 82 -1.26 -6.02 -3.27
CA LEU A 82 -1.02 -7.37 -3.78
C LEU A 82 -2.33 -7.99 -4.24
N ALA A 83 -2.43 -8.29 -5.53
CA ALA A 83 -3.43 -9.20 -6.07
C ALA A 83 -2.95 -10.64 -5.86
N GLN A 84 -3.22 -11.21 -4.68
CA GLN A 84 -2.57 -12.44 -4.19
C GLN A 84 -2.75 -13.63 -5.14
N PHE A 85 -3.94 -13.83 -5.73
CA PHE A 85 -4.16 -14.95 -6.65
C PHE A 85 -3.42 -14.81 -7.99
N PHE A 86 -3.04 -13.60 -8.37
CA PHE A 86 -2.45 -13.30 -9.67
C PHE A 86 -0.96 -12.97 -9.59
N ASN A 87 -0.41 -12.84 -8.37
CA ASN A 87 0.95 -12.37 -8.12
C ASN A 87 1.29 -11.11 -8.92
N ALA A 88 0.38 -10.14 -8.87
CA ALA A 88 0.54 -8.83 -9.48
C ALA A 88 0.44 -7.75 -8.41
N ILE A 89 1.19 -6.66 -8.60
CA ILE A 89 1.10 -5.49 -7.75
C ILE A 89 0.35 -4.40 -8.51
N TYR A 90 -0.71 -3.88 -7.90
CA TYR A 90 -1.42 -2.71 -8.39
C TYR A 90 -0.97 -1.48 -7.63
N VAL A 91 -0.61 -0.44 -8.37
CA VAL A 91 -0.11 0.82 -7.81
C VAL A 91 -1.05 1.94 -8.23
N LEU A 92 -1.62 2.60 -7.23
CA LEU A 92 -2.54 3.72 -7.40
C LEU A 92 -1.81 5.02 -7.05
N ASN A 93 -2.16 6.09 -7.75
CA ASN A 93 -1.68 7.45 -7.49
C ASN A 93 -0.13 7.56 -7.46
N ALA A 94 0.57 6.89 -8.40
CA ALA A 94 2.02 6.98 -8.56
C ALA A 94 2.48 7.89 -9.72
N ASP A 95 1.54 8.46 -10.48
CA ASP A 95 1.80 9.33 -11.64
C ASP A 95 0.97 10.60 -11.48
N SER A 96 1.63 11.71 -11.14
CA SER A 96 1.00 13.02 -10.95
C SER A 96 0.31 13.54 -12.22
N SER A 97 0.76 13.08 -13.39
CA SER A 97 0.17 13.42 -14.70
C SER A 97 -1.02 12.54 -15.07
N SER A 98 -1.26 11.46 -14.33
CA SER A 98 -2.37 10.53 -14.54
C SER A 98 -2.82 9.90 -13.21
N PRO A 99 -3.33 10.70 -12.26
CA PRO A 99 -3.55 10.28 -10.87
C PRO A 99 -4.57 9.15 -10.74
N SER A 100 -5.46 8.99 -11.73
CA SER A 100 -6.46 7.93 -11.75
C SER A 100 -5.98 6.59 -12.30
N SER A 101 -4.86 6.56 -13.04
CA SER A 101 -4.41 5.33 -13.68
C SER A 101 -3.92 4.30 -12.66
N ILE A 102 -4.14 3.02 -12.97
CA ILE A 102 -3.61 1.91 -12.17
C ILE A 102 -2.38 1.36 -12.90
N TYR A 103 -1.23 1.37 -12.24
CA TYR A 103 -0.05 0.70 -12.75
C TYR A 103 -0.01 -0.73 -12.25
N ILE A 104 0.26 -1.67 -13.15
CA ILE A 104 0.29 -3.11 -12.85
C ILE A 104 1.72 -3.60 -13.06
N TYR A 105 2.32 -4.13 -12.00
CA TYR A 105 3.57 -4.88 -12.05
C TYR A 105 3.28 -6.38 -12.02
N ASP A 106 3.61 -7.07 -13.10
CA ASP A 106 3.60 -8.54 -13.16
C ASP A 106 4.89 -9.06 -12.51
N VAL A 107 4.79 -9.65 -11.32
CA VAL A 107 5.96 -10.11 -10.56
C VAL A 107 6.67 -11.25 -11.29
N ALA A 108 5.94 -12.14 -11.97
CA ALA A 108 6.53 -13.29 -12.66
C ALA A 108 7.28 -12.87 -13.94
N LYS A 109 6.78 -11.85 -14.65
CA LYS A 109 7.42 -11.31 -15.87
C LYS A 109 8.38 -10.16 -15.60
N ALA A 110 8.40 -9.64 -14.38
CA ALA A 110 9.11 -8.41 -14.00
C ALA A 110 8.79 -7.24 -14.96
N SER A 111 7.52 -7.04 -15.30
CA SER A 111 7.11 -6.06 -16.30
C SER A 111 6.00 -5.15 -15.82
N TRP A 112 6.07 -3.88 -16.23
CA TRP A 112 5.04 -2.89 -15.94
C TRP A 112 4.07 -2.67 -17.10
N SER A 113 2.85 -2.30 -16.75
CA SER A 113 1.85 -1.78 -17.69
C SER A 113 0.95 -0.75 -17.00
N LYS A 114 0.34 0.15 -17.79
CA LYS A 114 -0.56 1.21 -17.30
C LYS A 114 -1.98 0.93 -17.74
N GLN A 115 -2.86 0.62 -16.80
CA GLN A 115 -4.28 0.42 -17.05
C GLN A 115 -5.00 1.76 -17.02
N SER A 116 -5.69 2.07 -18.12
CA SER A 116 -6.57 3.24 -18.18
C SER A 116 -7.84 2.99 -17.38
N VAL A 117 -8.35 4.01 -16.72
CA VAL A 117 -9.62 3.95 -15.98
C VAL A 117 -10.56 5.03 -16.48
N ASP A 118 -11.86 4.73 -16.43
CA ASP A 118 -12.90 5.76 -16.52
C ASP A 118 -13.26 6.19 -15.11
N VAL A 119 -12.95 7.46 -14.79
CA VAL A 119 -13.14 7.99 -13.44
C VAL A 119 -14.60 8.27 -13.11
N GLY A 120 -15.46 8.54 -14.10
CA GLY A 120 -16.83 8.95 -13.81
C GLY A 120 -16.90 10.08 -12.78
N THR A 121 -17.52 9.81 -11.62
CA THR A 121 -17.64 10.72 -10.47
C THR A 121 -16.60 10.48 -9.37
N PHE A 122 -15.71 9.50 -9.52
CA PHE A 122 -14.62 9.22 -8.57
C PHE A 122 -13.60 10.37 -8.57
N ASP A 123 -13.18 10.80 -7.38
CA ASP A 123 -12.15 11.83 -7.20
C ASP A 123 -10.79 11.17 -6.87
N PRO A 124 -9.85 11.11 -7.83
CA PRO A 124 -8.55 10.48 -7.60
C PRO A 124 -7.61 11.32 -6.72
N THR A 125 -8.02 12.52 -6.27
CA THR A 125 -7.18 13.39 -5.44
C THR A 125 -7.43 13.19 -3.94
N ASN A 126 -8.55 12.59 -3.56
CA ASN A 126 -8.93 12.38 -2.17
C ASN A 126 -9.70 11.05 -2.01
N PHE A 127 -8.96 9.98 -1.80
CA PHE A 127 -9.54 8.66 -1.61
C PHE A 127 -8.71 7.78 -0.69
N ALA A 128 -9.37 6.80 -0.07
CA ALA A 128 -8.73 5.59 0.44
C ALA A 128 -9.27 4.39 -0.33
N ALA A 129 -8.44 3.38 -0.54
CA ALA A 129 -8.82 2.18 -1.26
C ALA A 129 -8.35 0.93 -0.52
N ILE A 130 -9.07 -0.16 -0.76
CA ILE A 130 -8.68 -1.52 -0.41
C ILE A 130 -8.87 -2.40 -1.66
N LEU A 131 -8.07 -3.44 -1.79
CA LEU A 131 -8.25 -4.47 -2.81
C LEU A 131 -8.84 -5.71 -2.14
N ASP A 132 -10.04 -6.10 -2.53
CA ASP A 132 -10.65 -7.34 -2.04
C ASP A 132 -9.82 -8.55 -2.47
N HIS A 133 -9.51 -9.40 -1.51
CA HIS A 133 -8.66 -10.56 -1.71
C HIS A 133 -9.29 -11.57 -2.68
N ASP A 134 -10.59 -11.84 -2.54
CA ASP A 134 -11.27 -12.92 -3.25
C ASP A 134 -11.69 -12.52 -4.67
N THR A 135 -12.19 -11.30 -4.85
CA THR A 135 -12.77 -10.87 -6.12
C THR A 135 -11.83 -10.02 -6.96
N ASN A 136 -10.69 -9.58 -6.43
CA ASN A 136 -9.78 -8.65 -7.10
C ASN A 136 -10.50 -7.35 -7.52
N VAL A 137 -11.39 -6.88 -6.66
CA VAL A 137 -12.16 -5.64 -6.84
C VAL A 137 -11.63 -4.61 -5.86
N PHE A 138 -11.26 -3.44 -6.35
CA PHE A 138 -11.02 -2.31 -5.49
C PHE A 138 -12.34 -1.80 -4.91
N TYR A 139 -12.36 -1.54 -3.61
CA TYR A 139 -13.36 -0.72 -2.96
C TYR A 139 -12.70 0.55 -2.45
N SER A 140 -13.28 1.70 -2.77
CA SER A 140 -12.71 2.98 -2.40
C SER A 140 -13.75 3.90 -1.81
N TYR A 141 -13.37 4.65 -0.79
CA TYR A 141 -14.12 5.80 -0.31
C TYR A 141 -13.49 7.05 -0.90
N SER A 142 -14.29 7.85 -1.61
CA SER A 142 -13.87 9.07 -2.27
C SER A 142 -14.97 10.12 -2.16
N ALA A 143 -14.62 11.32 -1.67
CA ALA A 143 -15.54 12.46 -1.59
C ALA A 143 -16.92 12.19 -0.95
N GLY A 144 -17.01 11.25 0.00
CA GLY A 144 -18.26 10.92 0.69
C GLY A 144 -19.02 9.72 0.13
N ASP A 145 -18.56 9.16 -0.99
CA ASP A 145 -19.20 8.04 -1.70
C ASP A 145 -18.31 6.79 -1.70
N MET A 146 -18.93 5.61 -1.75
CA MET A 146 -18.25 4.34 -1.97
C MET A 146 -18.23 4.00 -3.46
N PHE A 147 -17.06 3.59 -3.96
CA PHE A 147 -16.83 3.18 -5.33
C PHE A 147 -16.27 1.76 -5.40
N SER A 148 -16.48 1.08 -6.53
CA SER A 148 -15.80 -0.16 -6.86
C SER A 148 -15.19 -0.15 -8.26
N LEU A 149 -14.08 -0.87 -8.43
CA LEU A 149 -13.42 -1.10 -9.72
C LEU A 149 -12.94 -2.55 -9.79
N ASP A 150 -13.44 -3.30 -10.76
CA ASP A 150 -13.15 -4.73 -10.94
C ASP A 150 -11.91 -4.94 -11.83
N MET A 151 -10.82 -5.44 -11.23
CA MET A 151 -9.57 -5.75 -11.93
C MET A 151 -9.56 -7.15 -12.52
N GLN A 152 -10.65 -7.93 -12.41
CA GLN A 152 -10.79 -9.28 -12.96
C GLN A 152 -9.57 -10.15 -12.63
N SER A 153 -8.86 -10.65 -13.64
CA SER A 153 -7.62 -11.44 -13.50
C SER A 153 -6.42 -10.74 -14.13
N GLN A 154 -6.40 -9.40 -14.12
CA GLN A 154 -5.39 -8.64 -14.85
C GLN A 154 -4.01 -8.72 -14.18
N THR A 155 -3.04 -9.27 -14.89
CA THR A 155 -1.59 -9.15 -14.59
C THR A 155 -0.91 -8.12 -15.50
N ALA A 156 -1.64 -7.59 -16.49
CA ALA A 156 -1.21 -6.55 -17.40
C ALA A 156 -2.41 -5.70 -17.84
N ALA A 157 -2.15 -4.50 -18.32
CA ALA A 157 -3.18 -3.61 -18.84
C ALA A 157 -3.87 -4.18 -20.08
N ILE A 158 -5.18 -3.91 -20.18
CA ILE A 158 -5.99 -4.18 -21.37
C ILE A 158 -6.26 -2.89 -22.14
N PRO A 159 -6.63 -2.99 -23.44
CA PRO A 159 -6.89 -1.80 -24.27
C PRO A 159 -8.06 -0.93 -23.79
N SER A 160 -9.05 -1.54 -23.14
CA SER A 160 -10.26 -0.85 -22.67
C SER A 160 -10.04 -0.21 -21.31
N ALA A 161 -10.62 0.97 -21.09
CA ALA A 161 -10.68 1.58 -19.76
C ALA A 161 -11.60 0.77 -18.83
N ILE A 162 -11.21 0.65 -17.57
CA ILE A 162 -12.04 0.01 -16.52
C ILE A 162 -12.74 1.12 -15.74
N PRO A 163 -14.08 1.11 -15.59
CA PRO A 163 -14.79 2.18 -14.90
C PRO A 163 -14.76 2.01 -13.38
N TRP A 164 -14.56 3.12 -12.67
CA TRP A 164 -15.04 3.25 -11.30
C TRP A 164 -16.56 3.33 -11.30
N LYS A 165 -17.21 2.54 -10.45
CA LYS A 165 -18.66 2.51 -10.30
C LYS A 165 -19.02 2.98 -8.91
N GLU A 166 -19.86 4.00 -8.81
CA GLU A 166 -20.49 4.37 -7.54
C GLU A 166 -21.32 3.19 -7.03
N VAL A 167 -21.08 2.81 -5.78
CA VAL A 167 -21.75 1.69 -5.12
C VAL A 167 -22.89 2.23 -4.25
N GLN A 168 -22.59 3.16 -3.35
CA GLN A 168 -23.57 3.81 -2.48
C GLN A 168 -22.96 5.01 -1.74
N LYS A 169 -23.84 5.81 -1.14
CA LYS A 169 -23.49 6.72 -0.03
C LYS A 169 -23.44 5.95 1.28
N PRO A 170 -22.25 5.72 1.87
CA PRO A 170 -22.18 5.01 3.13
C PRO A 170 -22.84 5.84 4.24
N ASP A 171 -23.54 5.14 5.11
CA ASP A 171 -24.00 5.67 6.37
C ASP A 171 -22.98 5.36 7.45
N LEU A 172 -22.23 6.39 7.86
CA LEU A 172 -21.21 6.31 8.90
C LEU A 172 -21.72 6.81 10.26
N SER A 173 -23.05 6.93 10.43
CA SER A 173 -23.65 7.33 11.71
C SER A 173 -23.42 6.26 12.80
N SER A 174 -23.46 6.74 14.05
CA SER A 174 -23.48 5.93 15.26
C SER A 174 -24.90 5.52 15.68
N ASP A 175 -25.90 5.69 14.81
CA ASP A 175 -27.31 5.61 15.21
C ASP A 175 -27.68 4.18 15.66
N PRO A 176 -28.07 3.99 16.93
CA PRO A 176 -28.31 2.67 17.50
C PRO A 176 -29.67 2.09 17.09
N ASP A 177 -30.56 2.91 16.54
CA ASP A 177 -31.91 2.50 16.13
C ASP A 177 -31.94 1.80 14.76
N GLY A 178 -30.80 1.73 14.07
CA GLY A 178 -30.65 1.07 12.78
C GLY A 178 -31.27 1.82 11.61
N THR A 179 -31.73 3.06 11.81
CA THR A 179 -32.24 3.89 10.73
C THR A 179 -31.09 4.34 9.85
N SER A 180 -31.02 3.82 8.62
CA SER A 180 -29.94 4.23 7.73
C SER A 180 -30.15 5.66 7.23
N THR A 181 -29.13 6.50 7.41
CA THR A 181 -29.07 7.87 6.88
C THR A 181 -27.90 7.97 5.90
N PRO A 182 -28.11 7.71 4.59
CA PRO A 182 -27.04 7.74 3.60
C PRO A 182 -26.26 9.06 3.62
N GLY A 183 -24.93 8.97 3.75
CA GLY A 183 -24.04 10.13 3.81
C GLY A 183 -23.89 10.76 5.22
N ALA A 184 -24.54 10.22 6.26
CA ALA A 184 -24.31 10.69 7.62
C ALA A 184 -22.85 10.47 8.06
N ASN A 185 -22.31 11.44 8.80
CA ASN A 185 -20.92 11.47 9.28
C ASN A 185 -19.82 11.30 8.21
N THR A 186 -20.11 11.67 6.96
CA THR A 186 -19.12 11.69 5.87
C THR A 186 -18.38 13.01 5.74
N ALA A 187 -18.97 14.12 6.19
CA ALA A 187 -18.41 15.45 6.04
C ALA A 187 -17.13 15.62 6.87
N GLY A 188 -16.01 15.89 6.21
CA GLY A 188 -14.70 16.09 6.84
C GLY A 188 -14.06 14.81 7.39
N TYR A 189 -14.64 13.63 7.11
CA TYR A 189 -14.02 12.36 7.44
C TYR A 189 -12.91 12.02 6.44
N GLU A 190 -11.69 11.87 6.95
CA GLU A 190 -10.56 11.31 6.21
C GLU A 190 -10.56 9.77 6.42
N PRO A 191 -10.79 8.98 5.37
CA PRO A 191 -11.08 7.56 5.53
C PRO A 191 -9.86 6.74 5.97
N VAL A 192 -9.99 6.04 7.09
CA VAL A 192 -9.09 4.93 7.48
C VAL A 192 -9.81 3.61 7.23
N MET A 193 -9.41 2.90 6.17
CA MET A 193 -10.04 1.65 5.73
C MET A 193 -9.10 0.47 5.94
N ALA A 194 -9.65 -0.63 6.47
CA ALA A 194 -8.98 -1.92 6.53
C ALA A 194 -9.88 -3.02 5.94
N LEU A 195 -9.27 -4.09 5.42
CA LEU A 195 -9.97 -5.27 4.92
C LEU A 195 -9.79 -6.45 5.88
N ALA A 196 -10.89 -7.05 6.32
CA ALA A 196 -10.89 -8.37 6.96
C ALA A 196 -12.26 -9.02 6.80
N GLN A 197 -12.29 -10.34 6.61
CA GLN A 197 -13.49 -11.14 6.35
C GLN A 197 -14.32 -10.60 5.18
N ASN A 198 -13.65 -10.18 4.11
CA ASN A 198 -14.28 -9.56 2.94
C ASN A 198 -15.18 -8.38 3.31
N HIS A 199 -14.84 -7.65 4.37
CA HIS A 199 -15.51 -6.43 4.79
C HIS A 199 -14.52 -5.27 4.84
N VAL A 200 -14.98 -4.08 4.47
CA VAL A 200 -14.27 -2.83 4.77
C VAL A 200 -14.63 -2.40 6.17
N HIS A 201 -13.62 -2.15 7.00
CA HIS A 201 -13.74 -1.58 8.33
C HIS A 201 -13.33 -0.11 8.29
N PHE A 202 -14.23 0.80 8.64
CA PHE A 202 -13.98 2.23 8.75
C PHE A 202 -13.65 2.60 10.19
N LEU A 203 -12.45 3.12 10.40
CA LEU A 203 -11.89 3.48 11.71
C LEU A 203 -11.81 5.00 11.86
N GLY A 204 -11.88 5.51 13.10
CA GLY A 204 -11.77 6.95 13.36
C GLY A 204 -12.94 7.77 12.78
N VAL A 205 -14.10 7.13 12.60
CA VAL A 205 -15.31 7.78 12.09
C VAL A 205 -15.85 8.75 13.15
N PRO A 206 -16.10 10.03 12.81
CA PRO A 206 -16.56 11.02 13.77
C PRO A 206 -17.80 10.56 14.54
N GLY A 207 -17.70 10.62 15.88
CA GLY A 207 -18.80 10.29 16.79
C GLY A 207 -18.90 8.81 17.18
N LEU A 208 -18.02 7.94 16.67
CA LEU A 208 -17.91 6.57 17.20
C LEU A 208 -17.19 6.56 18.55
N ALA A 209 -17.47 5.55 19.37
CA ALA A 209 -16.71 5.33 20.60
C ALA A 209 -15.39 4.59 20.27
N PRO A 210 -14.30 4.82 21.03
CA PRO A 210 -13.06 4.05 20.91
C PRO A 210 -13.30 2.53 20.86
N GLY A 211 -12.55 1.83 19.99
CA GLY A 211 -12.69 0.38 19.76
C GLY A 211 -13.83 -0.02 18.81
N ASN A 212 -14.56 0.93 18.23
CA ASN A 212 -15.64 0.66 17.27
C ASN A 212 -15.22 0.97 15.84
N ALA A 213 -15.82 0.26 14.88
CA ALA A 213 -15.75 0.55 13.46
C ALA A 213 -17.14 0.47 12.81
N LYS A 214 -17.34 1.19 11.70
CA LYS A 214 -18.44 0.90 10.77
C LYS A 214 -17.97 -0.12 9.76
N ILE A 215 -18.87 -1.01 9.34
CA ILE A 215 -18.55 -2.11 8.45
C ILE A 215 -19.34 -1.96 7.15
N PHE A 216 -18.65 -2.04 6.03
CA PHE A 216 -19.26 -2.26 4.72
C PHE A 216 -19.00 -3.68 4.26
N VAL A 217 -20.08 -4.40 3.98
CA VAL A 217 -20.04 -5.79 3.53
C VAL A 217 -19.95 -5.82 2.01
N ILE A 218 -18.79 -6.20 1.48
CA ILE A 218 -18.45 -6.13 0.05
C ILE A 218 -19.38 -6.98 -0.82
N HIS A 219 -19.64 -8.23 -0.41
CA HIS A 219 -20.42 -9.22 -1.17
C HIS A 219 -21.87 -8.81 -1.46
N PHE A 220 -22.43 -7.98 -0.58
CA PHE A 220 -23.81 -7.51 -0.66
C PHE A 220 -23.91 -6.00 -0.87
N SER A 221 -22.77 -5.31 -0.87
CA SER A 221 -22.65 -3.87 -1.04
C SER A 221 -23.56 -3.05 -0.11
N PHE A 222 -23.54 -3.35 1.19
CA PHE A 222 -24.31 -2.61 2.20
C PHE A 222 -23.49 -2.27 3.45
N MET A 223 -23.90 -1.22 4.16
CA MET A 223 -23.37 -0.90 5.49
C MET A 223 -24.06 -1.74 6.57
N GLN A 224 -23.31 -2.34 7.49
CA GLN A 224 -23.91 -2.87 8.70
C GLN A 224 -24.58 -1.74 9.50
N PRO A 225 -25.81 -1.96 10.03
CA PRO A 225 -26.52 -0.91 10.75
C PRO A 225 -25.74 -0.44 11.99
N ALA A 226 -25.39 -1.38 12.86
CA ALA A 226 -24.70 -1.07 14.13
C ALA A 226 -23.16 -1.04 13.94
N PRO A 227 -22.45 -0.14 14.63
CA PRO A 227 -21.00 -0.24 14.77
C PRO A 227 -20.58 -1.57 15.42
N GLN A 228 -19.45 -2.11 14.97
CA GLN A 228 -18.84 -3.31 15.54
C GLN A 228 -17.77 -2.92 16.55
N PHE A 229 -17.85 -3.49 17.75
CA PHE A 229 -16.86 -3.31 18.80
C PHE A 229 -15.85 -4.47 18.80
N TYR A 230 -14.56 -4.15 18.97
CA TYR A 230 -13.46 -5.13 18.93
C TYR A 230 -12.73 -5.31 20.27
N GLY A 231 -13.45 -5.21 21.39
CA GLY A 231 -12.90 -5.50 22.71
C GLY A 231 -12.01 -4.38 23.26
N THR A 232 -10.70 -4.58 23.37
CA THR A 232 -9.81 -3.52 23.89
C THR A 232 -9.88 -2.28 23.00
N ALA A 233 -10.19 -1.13 23.58
CA ALA A 233 -10.35 0.09 22.80
C ALA A 233 -9.04 0.54 22.15
N PHE A 234 -8.96 0.47 20.82
CA PHE A 234 -8.09 1.35 20.05
C PHE A 234 -8.71 2.77 20.03
N PRO A 235 -7.90 3.84 19.91
CA PRO A 235 -8.40 5.20 20.00
C PRO A 235 -9.32 5.54 18.82
N ASP A 236 -10.33 6.37 19.08
CA ASP A 236 -11.15 6.99 18.04
C ASP A 236 -10.42 8.23 17.50
N THR A 237 -9.41 8.00 16.66
CA THR A 237 -8.62 9.04 16.00
C THR A 237 -8.34 8.64 14.56
N HIS A 238 -7.95 9.61 13.74
CA HIS A 238 -7.37 9.30 12.43
C HIS A 238 -6.03 8.55 12.59
N GLY A 239 -5.63 7.85 11.53
CA GLY A 239 -4.47 6.99 11.51
C GLY A 239 -4.27 6.33 10.14
N LYS A 240 -3.63 5.16 10.17
CA LYS A 240 -3.40 4.31 9.01
C LYS A 240 -3.70 2.86 9.36
N ALA A 241 -4.03 2.06 8.35
CA ALA A 241 -4.29 0.65 8.53
C ALA A 241 -3.59 -0.21 7.48
N ALA A 242 -3.33 -1.47 7.83
CA ALA A 242 -2.81 -2.48 6.92
C ALA A 242 -3.35 -3.86 7.32
N SER A 243 -3.93 -4.58 6.36
CA SER A 243 -4.49 -5.92 6.59
C SER A 243 -3.43 -7.00 6.51
N PHE A 244 -3.38 -7.88 7.52
CA PHE A 244 -2.46 -9.02 7.51
C PHE A 244 -3.01 -10.09 6.57
N PHE A 245 -2.15 -10.55 5.66
CA PHE A 245 -2.49 -11.62 4.75
C PHE A 245 -2.46 -12.98 5.45
N LEU A 246 -3.10 -13.96 4.83
CA LEU A 246 -2.96 -15.38 5.15
C LEU A 246 -2.39 -16.11 3.94
N ASP A 247 -1.72 -17.25 4.16
CA ASP A 247 -1.30 -18.11 3.05
C ASP A 247 -2.49 -18.68 2.28
N SER A 248 -3.65 -18.78 2.94
CA SER A 248 -4.92 -19.16 2.33
C SER A 248 -6.11 -18.61 3.13
N GLY A 249 -7.22 -18.38 2.42
CA GLY A 249 -8.43 -17.81 3.00
C GLY A 249 -8.40 -16.29 3.09
N VAL A 250 -9.44 -15.73 3.68
CA VAL A 250 -9.65 -14.28 3.81
C VAL A 250 -8.88 -13.71 4.99
N GLN A 251 -8.43 -12.45 4.90
CA GLN A 251 -7.75 -11.78 6.02
C GLN A 251 -8.66 -11.76 7.26
N GLN A 252 -8.08 -12.04 8.43
CA GLN A 252 -8.82 -12.05 9.71
C GLN A 252 -8.41 -10.90 10.63
N GLU A 253 -7.28 -10.26 10.31
CA GLU A 253 -6.66 -9.27 11.17
C GLU A 253 -6.16 -8.08 10.37
N PHE A 254 -6.20 -6.91 10.98
CA PHE A 254 -5.54 -5.72 10.46
C PHE A 254 -4.86 -4.94 11.58
N ALA A 255 -3.79 -4.26 11.23
CA ALA A 255 -3.16 -3.26 12.08
C ALA A 255 -3.83 -1.90 11.88
N PHE A 256 -4.01 -1.17 12.98
CA PHE A 256 -4.34 0.24 13.03
C PHE A 256 -3.24 0.99 13.79
N ILE A 257 -2.76 2.08 13.21
CA ILE A 257 -1.69 2.92 13.76
C ILE A 257 -2.22 4.35 13.78
N PRO A 258 -2.47 4.94 14.97
CA PRO A 258 -2.87 6.34 15.05
C PRO A 258 -1.79 7.25 14.48
N ASP A 259 -2.21 8.42 14.00
CA ASP A 259 -1.31 9.43 13.41
C ASP A 259 -0.16 9.86 14.34
N ASP A 260 -0.36 9.79 15.65
CA ASP A 260 0.68 10.11 16.63
C ASP A 260 1.74 9.00 16.80
N GLY A 261 1.55 7.85 16.16
CA GLY A 261 2.42 6.67 16.21
C GLY A 261 2.61 6.11 17.63
N SER A 262 1.66 6.35 18.54
CA SER A 262 1.75 5.95 19.95
C SER A 262 1.79 4.43 20.13
N ALA A 263 1.06 3.68 19.32
CA ALA A 263 0.95 2.23 19.37
C ALA A 263 0.57 1.63 18.00
N THR A 264 0.67 0.31 17.91
CA THR A 264 0.07 -0.46 16.81
C THR A 264 -1.00 -1.37 17.39
N TYR A 265 -2.25 -1.17 17.01
CA TYR A 265 -3.38 -2.00 17.44
C TYR A 265 -3.62 -3.05 16.39
N VAL A 266 -3.55 -4.33 16.74
CA VAL A 266 -3.94 -5.41 15.83
C VAL A 266 -5.31 -5.91 16.23
N ILE A 267 -6.28 -5.69 15.33
CA ILE A 267 -7.68 -6.03 15.51
C ILE A 267 -7.91 -7.38 14.83
N ASN A 268 -8.46 -8.34 15.57
CA ASN A 268 -8.91 -9.62 15.05
C ASN A 268 -10.44 -9.63 14.98
N VAL A 269 -10.98 -9.65 13.77
CA VAL A 269 -12.42 -9.48 13.54
C VAL A 269 -13.22 -10.74 13.82
N GLU A 270 -12.57 -11.91 13.79
CA GLU A 270 -13.22 -13.20 14.10
C GLU A 270 -13.49 -13.36 15.59
N SER A 271 -12.50 -12.99 16.41
CA SER A 271 -12.59 -13.08 17.87
C SER A 271 -13.14 -11.81 18.53
N ASN A 272 -13.33 -10.74 17.75
CA ASN A 272 -13.64 -9.40 18.25
C ASN A 272 -12.68 -8.93 19.35
N THR A 273 -11.39 -9.14 19.13
CA THR A 273 -10.33 -8.74 20.08
C THR A 273 -9.35 -7.77 19.46
N THR A 274 -8.71 -6.98 20.31
CA THR A 274 -7.64 -6.06 19.93
C THR A 274 -6.44 -6.28 20.83
N LYS A 275 -5.27 -6.47 20.22
CA LYS A 275 -3.98 -6.51 20.93
C LYS A 275 -3.15 -5.27 20.61
N THR A 276 -2.37 -4.82 21.58
CA THR A 276 -1.54 -3.61 21.44
C THR A 276 -0.08 -4.01 21.32
N LEU A 277 0.55 -3.57 20.25
CA LEU A 277 1.96 -3.73 19.94
C LEU A 277 2.67 -2.38 20.04
N SER A 278 4.00 -2.40 20.04
CA SER A 278 4.81 -1.17 20.06
C SER A 278 4.51 -0.32 18.83
N GLY A 279 4.37 1.00 19.03
CA GLY A 279 4.23 1.95 17.93
C GLY A 279 5.51 2.04 17.08
N PRO A 280 5.41 2.59 15.85
CA PRO A 280 6.54 2.73 14.94
C PRO A 280 7.67 3.57 15.53
N PRO A 281 8.93 3.35 15.10
CA PRO A 281 10.07 4.09 15.60
C PRO A 281 10.05 5.56 15.17
N GLN A 282 9.43 5.85 14.02
CA GLN A 282 9.20 7.18 13.51
C GLN A 282 7.69 7.46 13.56
N ARG A 283 7.32 8.47 14.35
CA ARG A 283 5.95 8.97 14.42
C ARG A 283 5.72 9.88 13.23
N ASP A 284 5.02 9.34 12.25
CA ASP A 284 4.77 10.01 10.98
C ASP A 284 3.31 9.76 10.57
N PRO A 285 2.43 10.76 10.68
CA PRO A 285 1.01 10.63 10.34
C PRO A 285 0.78 10.39 8.84
N PHE A 286 1.79 10.62 8.01
CA PHE A 286 1.74 10.44 6.56
C PHE A 286 2.50 9.19 6.10
N ALA A 287 2.98 8.36 7.03
CA ALA A 287 3.58 7.08 6.68
C ALA A 287 2.58 6.15 5.98
N SER A 288 3.10 5.27 5.14
CA SER A 288 2.37 4.16 4.55
C SER A 288 2.73 2.86 5.25
N TYR A 289 1.79 1.92 5.27
CA TYR A 289 1.96 0.63 5.91
C TYR A 289 1.56 -0.50 4.96
N SER A 290 2.30 -1.60 5.00
CA SER A 290 1.96 -2.84 4.32
C SER A 290 2.22 -4.01 5.26
N ALA A 291 1.39 -5.04 5.20
CA ALA A 291 1.57 -6.24 6.02
C ALA A 291 1.75 -7.47 5.13
N SER A 292 2.48 -8.46 5.66
CA SER A 292 2.52 -9.84 5.15
C SER A 292 1.78 -10.76 6.12
N THR A 293 2.01 -12.07 6.04
CA THR A 293 1.55 -13.04 7.05
C THR A 293 2.27 -12.90 8.40
N SER A 294 3.47 -12.28 8.42
CA SER A 294 4.38 -12.31 9.58
C SER A 294 5.11 -10.99 9.86
N ALA A 295 4.75 -9.91 9.18
CA ALA A 295 5.36 -8.61 9.40
C ALA A 295 4.40 -7.47 9.07
N LEU A 296 4.55 -6.36 9.81
CA LEU A 296 4.03 -5.05 9.45
C LEU A 296 5.21 -4.16 9.07
N VAL A 297 5.19 -3.57 7.89
CA VAL A 297 6.23 -2.68 7.36
C VAL A 297 5.70 -1.26 7.31
N GLN A 298 6.49 -0.31 7.80
CA GLN A 298 6.28 1.13 7.66
C GLN A 298 7.25 1.67 6.62
N LEU A 299 6.73 2.47 5.69
CA LEU A 299 7.52 3.42 4.88
C LEU A 299 7.12 4.83 5.29
N ASN A 300 8.05 5.57 5.89
CA ASN A 300 7.81 6.95 6.31
C ASN A 300 8.12 7.97 5.19
N THR A 301 7.70 9.21 5.40
CA THR A 301 7.93 10.35 4.48
C THR A 301 9.39 10.73 4.34
N ALA A 302 10.26 10.36 5.29
CA ALA A 302 11.71 10.47 5.17
C ALA A 302 12.33 9.35 4.28
N GLY A 303 11.50 8.48 3.70
CA GLY A 303 11.92 7.39 2.83
C GLY A 303 12.66 6.27 3.56
N GLN A 304 12.47 6.12 4.86
CA GLN A 304 13.04 5.04 5.65
C GLN A 304 12.01 3.93 5.81
N VAL A 305 12.50 2.68 5.82
CA VAL A 305 11.67 1.49 5.96
C VAL A 305 12.01 0.77 7.26
N ALA A 306 10.99 0.46 8.06
CA ALA A 306 11.11 -0.32 9.28
C ALA A 306 10.03 -1.40 9.30
N PHE A 307 10.25 -2.48 10.05
CA PHE A 307 9.27 -3.53 10.23
C PHE A 307 9.11 -3.93 11.69
N LEU A 308 7.91 -4.37 12.01
CA LEU A 308 7.55 -5.07 13.22
C LEU A 308 7.28 -6.53 12.85
N ALA A 309 8.08 -7.44 13.37
CA ALA A 309 7.79 -8.87 13.24
C ALA A 309 6.47 -9.20 13.94
N TYR A 310 5.69 -10.07 13.33
CA TYR A 310 4.34 -10.40 13.75
C TYR A 310 4.13 -11.91 13.74
N ASP A 311 3.51 -12.43 14.81
CA ASP A 311 3.02 -13.80 14.86
C ASP A 311 1.53 -13.78 15.27
N PRO A 312 0.60 -14.13 14.37
CA PRO A 312 -0.83 -14.14 14.66
C PRO A 312 -1.21 -15.14 15.76
N LYS A 313 -0.38 -16.16 16.01
CA LYS A 313 -0.64 -17.20 17.02
C LYS A 313 -0.29 -16.75 18.44
N THR A 314 0.41 -15.63 18.58
CA THR A 314 0.80 -15.11 19.90
C THR A 314 -0.23 -14.11 20.41
N THR A 315 -0.55 -14.24 21.70
CA THR A 315 -1.33 -13.27 22.45
C THR A 315 -0.46 -12.17 23.06
N THR A 316 0.86 -12.23 22.83
CA THR A 316 1.83 -11.35 23.48
C THR A 316 1.71 -9.93 22.90
N SER A 317 1.55 -8.96 23.80
CA SER A 317 1.60 -7.53 23.48
C SER A 317 3.05 -7.04 23.39
N GLY A 318 3.31 -6.00 22.61
CA GLY A 318 4.65 -5.40 22.43
C GLY A 318 5.31 -5.72 21.09
N GLY A 319 6.62 -5.99 21.09
CA GLY A 319 7.43 -6.20 19.90
C GLY A 319 8.41 -5.06 19.64
N THR A 320 9.41 -5.32 18.81
CA THR A 320 10.49 -4.36 18.51
C THR A 320 10.50 -4.08 17.03
N TRP A 321 10.37 -2.80 16.69
CA TRP A 321 10.60 -2.36 15.32
C TRP A 321 12.08 -2.41 14.98
N ALA A 322 12.40 -2.90 13.80
CA ALA A 322 13.75 -2.95 13.26
C ALA A 322 13.79 -2.23 11.91
N THR A 323 14.88 -1.52 11.65
CA THR A 323 15.11 -0.90 10.33
C THR A 323 15.39 -1.98 9.28
N ILE A 324 14.82 -1.82 8.09
CA ILE A 324 15.16 -2.61 6.91
C ILE A 324 16.37 -1.96 6.24
N SER A 325 17.57 -2.35 6.67
CA SER A 325 18.82 -1.75 6.19
C SER A 325 19.20 -2.18 4.78
N LYS A 326 18.57 -3.23 4.25
CA LYS A 326 18.79 -3.74 2.90
C LYS A 326 18.28 -2.79 1.82
N LEU A 327 17.25 -1.99 2.08
CA LEU A 327 16.73 -1.04 1.09
C LEU A 327 17.47 0.29 1.17
N PRO A 328 17.72 0.97 0.03
CA PRO A 328 18.14 2.36 0.04
C PRO A 328 17.01 3.26 0.59
N SER A 329 17.30 4.54 0.84
CA SER A 329 16.24 5.51 1.13
C SER A 329 15.35 5.73 -0.09
N ALA A 330 14.05 5.87 0.15
CA ALA A 330 13.05 6.10 -0.88
C ALA A 330 13.00 7.53 -1.42
N LEU A 331 13.68 8.48 -0.77
CA LEU A 331 13.69 9.87 -1.21
C LEU A 331 14.27 9.95 -2.63
N SER A 332 13.53 10.62 -3.53
CA SER A 332 14.05 10.91 -4.86
C SER A 332 15.29 11.78 -4.70
N SER A 333 16.37 11.44 -5.39
CA SER A 333 17.45 12.40 -5.62
C SER A 333 16.85 13.53 -6.44
N GLY A 334 16.44 14.61 -5.76
CA GLY A 334 16.06 15.86 -6.40
C GLY A 334 17.12 16.20 -7.44
N SER A 335 16.66 16.59 -8.62
CA SER A 335 17.47 16.84 -9.81
C SER A 335 18.72 17.69 -9.51
N SER A 336 19.84 17.03 -9.22
CA SER A 336 21.16 17.65 -9.36
C SER A 336 21.67 17.30 -10.76
N SER A 337 21.18 18.05 -11.73
CA SER A 337 21.81 18.22 -13.03
C SER A 337 23.14 18.96 -12.86
N ASN A 338 24.11 18.34 -12.17
CA ASN A 338 25.52 18.70 -12.32
C ASN A 338 26.15 17.67 -13.24
N GLY A 339 25.99 17.92 -14.54
CA GLY A 339 26.84 17.32 -15.55
C GLY A 339 28.28 17.77 -15.31
N SER A 340 29.08 16.93 -14.64
CA SER A 340 30.53 17.03 -14.72
C SER A 340 30.97 16.29 -15.99
N SER A 341 31.00 17.03 -17.09
CA SER A 341 31.78 16.71 -18.27
C SER A 341 33.24 16.46 -17.86
N ALA A 342 33.68 15.20 -17.90
CA ALA A 342 35.09 14.88 -17.85
C ALA A 342 35.74 15.34 -19.17
N THR A 343 36.16 16.61 -19.20
CA THR A 343 37.10 17.12 -20.19
C THR A 343 38.49 16.59 -19.84
N GLY A 344 39.18 16.08 -20.85
CA GLY A 344 40.35 15.23 -20.68
C GLY A 344 41.61 15.95 -20.22
N ASN A 345 42.61 15.14 -19.87
CA ASN A 345 44.00 15.54 -19.94
C ASN A 345 44.81 14.38 -20.53
N THR A 346 45.19 14.55 -21.80
CA THR A 346 46.14 13.71 -22.53
C THR A 346 47.56 14.18 -22.26
N THR A 347 48.39 13.28 -21.73
CA THR A 347 49.87 13.27 -21.78
C THR A 347 50.25 11.79 -21.57
N GLY A 348 50.95 11.04 -22.41
CA GLY A 348 51.84 11.30 -23.54
C GLY A 348 53.07 10.39 -23.36
N SER A 349 53.13 9.24 -24.03
CA SER A 349 54.38 8.50 -24.36
C SER A 349 54.06 7.39 -25.39
N SER A 350 54.38 7.62 -26.66
CA SER A 350 55.52 7.01 -27.38
C SER A 350 55.41 5.49 -27.61
N GLY A 351 55.17 5.10 -28.86
CA GLY A 351 55.20 3.71 -29.29
C GLY A 351 54.94 3.57 -30.80
N SER A 352 55.98 3.78 -31.59
CA SER A 352 56.06 3.52 -33.03
C SER A 352 55.79 2.05 -33.38
N GLY A 353 55.04 1.79 -34.45
CA GLY A 353 54.91 0.45 -35.01
C GLY A 353 54.03 0.41 -36.27
N SER A 354 54.68 0.52 -37.43
CA SER A 354 54.12 0.27 -38.76
C SER A 354 53.66 -1.18 -38.92
N GLY A 355 52.57 -1.41 -39.65
CA GLY A 355 52.17 -2.75 -40.06
C GLY A 355 50.92 -2.78 -40.94
N THR A 356 51.10 -2.51 -42.23
CA THR A 356 50.20 -2.92 -43.31
C THR A 356 49.97 -4.43 -43.32
N ASN A 357 48.71 -4.88 -43.43
CA ASN A 357 48.35 -5.90 -44.42
C ASN A 357 46.83 -6.06 -44.59
N SER A 358 46.45 -6.02 -45.85
CA SER A 358 45.22 -6.52 -46.46
C SER A 358 45.04 -8.03 -46.28
N SER A 359 43.80 -8.50 -46.12
CA SER A 359 43.23 -9.56 -46.98
C SER A 359 41.77 -9.85 -46.67
N SER A 360 41.00 -9.90 -47.76
CA SER A 360 39.70 -10.54 -47.98
C SER A 360 39.55 -11.95 -47.40
N GLY A 361 38.31 -12.33 -47.08
CA GLY A 361 37.94 -13.73 -46.85
C GLY A 361 36.44 -13.90 -46.58
N ASN A 362 35.68 -14.19 -47.64
CA ASN A 362 34.27 -14.57 -47.65
C ASN A 362 34.14 -16.10 -47.54
N SER A 363 33.08 -16.63 -46.91
CA SER A 363 32.46 -17.99 -47.02
C SER A 363 31.98 -18.47 -45.63
N SER A 364 30.67 -18.53 -45.35
CA SER A 364 29.63 -19.49 -45.75
C SER A 364 29.50 -20.72 -44.83
N GLY A 365 28.32 -20.84 -44.21
CA GLY A 365 27.58 -22.09 -44.04
C GLY A 365 28.05 -23.10 -42.99
N SER A 366 27.23 -23.34 -41.96
CA SER A 366 26.39 -24.55 -41.92
C SER A 366 25.65 -24.66 -40.58
N SER A 367 24.35 -24.86 -40.73
CA SER A 367 23.42 -25.51 -39.82
C SER A 367 23.99 -26.71 -39.06
N ASN A 368 23.56 -26.88 -37.80
CA ASN A 368 23.17 -28.19 -37.29
C ASN A 368 22.10 -28.10 -36.20
N ASN A 369 21.10 -28.95 -36.38
CA ASN A 369 19.91 -29.19 -35.57
C ASN A 369 20.20 -30.08 -34.35
N ASN A 370 19.16 -30.22 -33.50
CA ASN A 370 18.86 -31.27 -32.50
C ASN A 370 19.42 -31.00 -31.08
N LYS A 371 18.68 -31.14 -29.97
CA LYS A 371 17.40 -31.78 -29.57
C LYS A 371 16.89 -30.98 -28.35
N SER A 372 15.65 -30.52 -28.29
CA SER A 372 14.52 -31.18 -27.61
C SER A 372 14.87 -31.83 -26.26
N ASP A 373 14.59 -31.15 -25.16
CA ASP A 373 14.23 -31.79 -23.90
C ASP A 373 12.95 -31.17 -23.36
N ALA A 374 12.00 -32.06 -23.11
CA ALA A 374 10.67 -31.82 -22.62
C ALA A 374 10.69 -31.76 -21.09
N VAL A 375 10.01 -30.78 -20.50
CA VAL A 375 9.57 -30.87 -19.11
C VAL A 375 8.10 -30.48 -19.01
N SER A 376 7.33 -31.51 -18.68
CA SER A 376 5.96 -31.62 -18.19
C SER A 376 5.11 -30.36 -18.02
N SER A 377 4.13 -30.24 -18.91
CA SER A 377 2.86 -29.58 -18.67
C SER A 377 2.05 -30.33 -17.61
N ILE A 378 1.86 -29.75 -16.42
CA ILE A 378 0.80 -30.17 -15.50
C ILE A 378 -0.46 -29.39 -15.88
N ARG A 379 -1.45 -30.12 -16.40
CA ARG A 379 -2.84 -29.70 -16.50
C ARG A 379 -3.52 -29.99 -15.17
N LEU A 380 -4.02 -28.95 -14.50
CA LEU A 380 -5.11 -28.97 -13.54
C LEU A 380 -5.91 -27.70 -13.88
N GLY A 381 -7.17 -27.72 -14.29
CA GLY A 381 -8.22 -28.68 -14.02
C GLY A 381 -9.36 -27.91 -13.36
N ALA A 382 -10.30 -27.45 -14.18
CA ALA A 382 -11.68 -27.03 -13.86
C ALA A 382 -11.92 -26.29 -12.53
N GLY A 383 -12.21 -24.99 -12.64
CA GLY A 383 -12.84 -24.23 -11.58
C GLY A 383 -14.18 -24.84 -11.16
N MET A 384 -14.27 -25.24 -9.90
CA MET A 384 -15.54 -25.39 -9.19
C MET A 384 -15.79 -24.09 -8.43
N PHE A 385 -16.85 -23.38 -8.83
CA PHE A 385 -17.52 -22.41 -7.98
C PHE A 385 -18.07 -23.14 -6.76
N LEU A 386 -17.47 -22.92 -5.58
CA LEU A 386 -18.05 -23.31 -4.30
C LEU A 386 -18.69 -22.07 -3.68
N ALA A 387 -20.00 -21.96 -3.90
CA ALA A 387 -20.85 -21.05 -3.15
C ALA A 387 -20.86 -21.51 -1.68
N ALA A 388 -20.18 -20.79 -0.81
CA ALA A 388 -20.29 -20.97 0.63
C ALA A 388 -21.64 -20.36 1.10
N GLY A 389 -22.65 -21.22 1.25
CA GLY A 389 -23.89 -20.87 1.94
C GLY A 389 -23.64 -20.78 3.45
N MET A 390 -23.70 -19.57 4.01
CA MET A 390 -23.82 -19.39 5.46
C MET A 390 -25.28 -19.51 5.89
N THR A 391 -25.56 -20.58 6.63
CA THR A 391 -26.78 -20.79 7.41
C THR A 391 -26.91 -19.73 8.49
N LEU A 392 -27.97 -18.93 8.39
CA LEU A 392 -28.48 -18.08 9.46
C LEU A 392 -29.08 -18.99 10.55
N ILE A 393 -28.41 -19.15 11.70
CA ILE A 393 -29.05 -19.66 12.91
C ILE A 393 -29.43 -18.45 13.76
N GLY A 394 -30.69 -18.05 13.64
CA GLY A 394 -31.33 -17.22 14.65
C GLY A 394 -31.55 -18.05 15.90
N MET A 395 -31.01 -17.59 17.04
CA MET A 395 -31.49 -18.01 18.35
C MET A 395 -32.23 -16.84 19.00
N LEU A 396 -33.56 -16.91 18.85
CA LEU A 396 -34.52 -16.39 19.81
C LEU A 396 -34.57 -17.39 20.97
N SER A 397 -34.19 -17.02 22.19
CA SER A 397 -34.80 -17.56 23.41
C SER A 397 -34.44 -16.74 24.65
N LEU A 398 -35.50 -16.23 25.30
CA LEU A 398 -35.65 -15.58 26.61
C LEU A 398 -35.26 -14.11 26.75
#